data_AF-A0A2S3R1A8-F1
#
_entry.id   AF-A0A2S3R1A8-F1
#
_cell.length_a   1.000
_cell.length_b   1.000
_cell.length_c   1.000
_cell.angle_alpha   90.00
_cell.angle_beta   90.00
_cell.angle_gamma   90.00
#
_symmetry.space_group_name_H-M   'P 1'
#
loop_
_entity.id
_entity.type
_entity.pdbx_description
1 polymer ?
#
loop_
_entity_poly.entity_id
_entity_poly.type
_entity_poly.pdbx_seq_one_letter_code
_entity_poly.pdbx_strand_id
1 'polypeptide(L)'
;MEINTPELKRGRWDTHSFYRTTHHLHLTVCEAGGNMIDLLLVECENGKWFIEDSIGDLLDERVFQPLSKDFIEPNFYDDLNIAEKTACEVAAEHLKLNFHDIYPYFEEE
;
A
#
# COMPACT_ATOMS: atom_id res chain seq x y z
N MET A 1 -28.07 -6.44 5.59
CA MET A 1 -26.69 -6.94 5.53
C MET A 1 -25.85 -5.87 6.18
N GLU A 2 -25.32 -6.13 7.37
CA GLU A 2 -24.35 -5.22 7.99
C GLU A 2 -23.12 -5.20 7.08
N ILE A 3 -22.78 -4.01 6.59
CA ILE A 3 -21.55 -3.82 5.83
C ILE A 3 -20.45 -3.84 6.88
N ASN A 4 -19.69 -4.93 6.91
CA ASN A 4 -18.58 -5.10 7.84
C ASN A 4 -17.41 -4.27 7.31
N THR A 5 -17.37 -2.98 7.64
CA THR A 5 -16.27 -2.08 7.28
C THR A 5 -15.31 -1.92 8.46
N PRO A 6 -14.01 -1.69 8.22
CA PRO A 6 -13.06 -1.38 9.28
C PRO A 6 -13.48 -0.13 10.07
N GLU A 7 -12.99 -0.03 11.30
CA GLU A 7 -13.18 1.18 12.11
C GLU A 7 -12.36 2.35 11.55
N LEU A 8 -12.89 3.57 11.60
CA LEU A 8 -12.12 4.78 11.29
C LEU A 8 -11.44 5.29 12.57
N LYS A 9 -10.13 5.10 12.70
CA LYS A 9 -9.33 5.53 13.85
C LYS A 9 -8.46 6.73 13.46
N ARG A 10 -8.66 7.86 14.16
CA ARG A 10 -7.89 9.11 13.93
C ARG A 10 -7.91 9.57 12.46
N GLY A 11 -9.01 9.33 11.75
CA GLY A 11 -9.17 9.69 10.33
C GLY A 11 -8.54 8.69 9.34
N ARG A 12 -8.05 7.53 9.81
CA ARG A 12 -7.52 6.45 8.99
C ARG A 12 -8.37 5.19 9.16
N TRP A 13 -8.70 4.48 8.08
CA TRP A 13 -9.34 3.18 8.16
C TRP A 13 -8.37 2.16 8.77
N ASP A 14 -8.79 1.49 9.83
CA ASP A 14 -7.98 0.49 10.54
C ASP A 14 -8.05 -0.88 9.85
N THR A 15 -7.49 -0.94 8.64
CA THR A 15 -7.34 -2.15 7.83
C THR A 15 -6.45 -3.18 8.51
N HIS A 16 -5.42 -2.74 9.24
CA HIS A 16 -4.49 -3.63 9.93
C HIS A 16 -5.19 -4.52 10.97
N SER A 17 -6.02 -3.93 11.83
CA SER A 17 -6.79 -4.72 12.81
C SER A 17 -7.90 -5.53 12.13
N PHE A 18 -8.55 -4.97 11.11
CA PHE A 18 -9.67 -5.61 10.43
C PHE A 18 -9.26 -6.86 9.63
N TYR A 19 -8.15 -6.78 8.90
CA TYR A 19 -7.62 -7.87 8.08
C TYR A 19 -6.59 -8.75 8.80
N ARG A 20 -6.31 -8.47 10.09
CA ARG A 20 -5.36 -9.23 10.92
C ARG A 20 -3.99 -9.31 10.27
N THR A 21 -3.41 -8.15 10.04
CA THR A 21 -2.12 -8.05 9.35
C THR A 21 -1.01 -8.65 10.19
N THR A 22 -0.15 -9.44 9.57
CA THR A 22 0.96 -10.17 10.22
C THR A 22 2.31 -9.51 9.99
N HIS A 23 2.45 -8.82 8.86
CA HIS A 23 3.71 -8.22 8.40
C HIS A 23 3.41 -7.05 7.46
N HIS A 24 4.30 -6.07 7.39
CA HIS A 24 4.41 -5.21 6.21
C HIS A 24 5.87 -4.96 5.77
N LEU A 25 6.06 -4.63 4.48
CA LEU A 25 7.32 -4.15 3.91
C LEU A 25 7.14 -2.72 3.38
N HIS A 26 8.17 -1.89 3.51
CA HIS A 26 8.17 -0.52 2.98
C HIS A 26 8.84 -0.45 1.63
N LEU A 27 8.19 0.27 0.71
CA LEU A 27 8.80 0.82 -0.50
C LEU A 27 8.80 2.35 -0.37
N THR A 28 9.90 2.89 0.13
CA THR A 28 10.11 4.34 0.23
C THR A 28 11.03 4.79 -0.90
N VAL A 29 10.53 5.67 -1.78
CA VAL A 29 11.33 6.25 -2.88
C VAL A 29 11.28 7.77 -2.76
N CYS A 30 12.47 8.39 -2.70
CA CYS A 30 12.64 9.84 -2.57
C CYS A 30 13.39 10.42 -3.77
N GLU A 31 12.81 11.42 -4.44
CA GLU A 31 13.47 12.16 -5.50
C GLU A 31 14.22 13.39 -4.99
N ALA A 32 15.24 13.80 -5.76
CA ALA A 32 15.87 15.10 -5.61
C ALA A 32 14.86 16.21 -5.93
N GLY A 33 14.37 16.90 -4.90
CA GLY A 33 13.29 17.88 -5.02
C GLY A 33 12.19 17.73 -3.97
N GLY A 34 12.22 16.63 -3.21
CA GLY A 34 11.33 16.40 -2.07
C GLY A 34 10.04 15.65 -2.41
N ASN A 35 9.86 15.22 -3.67
CA ASN A 35 8.83 14.24 -3.98
C ASN A 35 9.21 12.91 -3.34
N MET A 36 8.28 12.29 -2.65
CA MET A 36 8.47 11.02 -1.99
C MET A 36 7.19 10.22 -2.10
N ILE A 37 7.33 8.91 -2.23
CA ILE A 37 6.25 7.95 -2.07
C ILE A 37 6.68 6.94 -1.00
N ASP A 38 5.74 6.52 -0.17
CA ASP A 38 5.94 5.44 0.81
C ASP A 38 4.75 4.49 0.73
N LEU A 39 5.00 3.30 0.18
CA LEU A 39 4.00 2.25 0.02
C LEU A 39 4.29 1.11 1.00
N LEU A 40 3.24 0.60 1.62
CA LEU A 40 3.29 -0.60 2.44
C LEU A 40 2.79 -1.78 1.62
N LEU A 41 3.56 -2.87 1.59
CA LEU A 41 3.05 -4.18 1.22
C LEU A 41 2.63 -4.88 2.48
N VAL A 42 1.34 -5.06 2.68
CA VAL A 42 0.78 -5.52 3.94
C VAL A 42 0.29 -6.96 3.79
N GLU A 43 0.88 -7.88 4.56
CA GLU A 43 0.48 -9.28 4.65
C GLU A 43 -0.64 -9.46 5.68
N CYS A 44 -1.65 -10.25 5.33
CA CYS A 44 -2.75 -10.66 6.19
C CYS A 44 -2.58 -12.10 6.68
N GLU A 45 -3.21 -12.46 7.81
CA GLU A 45 -3.20 -13.82 8.39
C GLU A 45 -3.59 -14.93 7.39
N ASN A 46 -4.38 -14.60 6.36
CA ASN A 46 -4.79 -15.53 5.31
C ASN A 46 -3.75 -15.72 4.18
N GLY A 47 -2.57 -15.13 4.29
CA GLY A 47 -1.48 -15.19 3.31
C GLY A 47 -1.64 -14.27 2.10
N LYS A 48 -2.67 -13.41 2.09
CA LYS A 48 -2.87 -12.40 1.04
C LYS A 48 -2.14 -11.11 1.38
N TRP A 49 -1.78 -10.37 0.34
CA TRP A 49 -1.11 -9.09 0.42
C TRP A 49 -2.00 -7.98 -0.14
N PHE A 50 -1.91 -6.77 0.37
CA PHE A 50 -2.43 -5.58 -0.29
C PHE A 50 -1.42 -4.45 -0.21
N ILE A 51 -1.55 -3.46 -1.10
CA ILE A 51 -0.67 -2.29 -1.10
C ILE A 51 -1.42 -1.15 -0.44
N GLU A 52 -0.81 -0.50 0.54
CA GLU A 52 -1.38 0.64 1.26
C GLU A 52 -0.50 1.88 1.09
N ASP A 53 -1.13 3.02 0.85
CA ASP A 53 -0.44 4.31 0.87
C ASP A 53 -0.20 4.74 2.33
N SER A 54 1.07 4.80 2.72
CA SER A 54 1.48 5.20 4.06
C SER A 54 1.18 6.67 4.32
N ILE A 55 1.40 7.53 3.32
CA ILE A 55 1.32 8.99 3.41
C ILE A 55 -0.12 9.48 3.24
N GLY A 56 -0.85 8.90 2.29
CA GLY A 56 -2.25 9.20 2.00
C GLY A 56 -2.44 10.36 1.00
N ASP A 57 -1.50 10.54 0.08
CA ASP A 57 -1.55 11.53 -1.01
C ASP A 57 -1.54 10.92 -2.41
N LEU A 58 -1.46 9.60 -2.52
CA LEU A 58 -1.52 8.88 -3.79
C LEU A 58 -2.97 8.69 -4.25
N LEU A 59 -3.22 8.83 -5.55
CA LEU A 59 -4.50 8.48 -6.16
C LEU A 59 -4.27 7.40 -7.20
N ASP A 60 -4.28 6.14 -6.76
CA ASP A 60 -4.12 4.95 -7.59
C ASP A 60 -5.07 3.85 -7.14
N GLU A 61 -5.80 3.25 -8.08
CA GLU A 61 -6.78 2.20 -7.75
C GLU A 61 -6.14 0.90 -7.26
N ARG A 62 -4.85 0.68 -7.55
CA ARG A 62 -4.09 -0.50 -7.10
C ARG A 62 -3.67 -0.39 -5.64
N VAL A 63 -3.70 0.82 -5.08
CA VAL A 63 -3.23 1.13 -3.72
C VAL A 63 -4.40 1.52 -2.84
N PHE A 64 -4.52 0.85 -1.70
CA PHE A 64 -5.50 1.19 -0.69
C PHE A 64 -5.22 2.59 -0.12
N GLN A 65 -6.28 3.39 -0.04
CA GLN A 65 -6.26 4.77 0.43
C GLN A 65 -6.85 4.88 1.84
N PRO A 66 -6.02 4.81 2.88
CA PRO A 66 -6.49 4.65 4.23
C PRO A 66 -7.09 5.95 4.80
N LEU A 67 -6.80 7.10 4.18
CA LEU A 67 -7.38 8.40 4.52
C LEU A 67 -8.61 8.77 3.67
N SER A 68 -9.07 7.88 2.77
CA SER A 68 -10.26 8.13 1.95
C SER A 68 -11.50 8.33 2.82
N LYS A 69 -12.37 9.26 2.41
CA LYS A 69 -13.66 9.50 3.08
C LYS A 69 -14.55 8.26 3.08
N ASP A 70 -14.59 7.58 1.94
CA ASP A 70 -15.39 6.38 1.74
C ASP A 70 -14.47 5.16 1.80
N PHE A 71 -14.89 4.12 2.53
CA PHE A 71 -14.15 2.86 2.56
C PHE A 71 -14.30 2.15 1.21
N ILE A 72 -13.17 1.92 0.55
CA ILE A 72 -13.05 1.08 -0.64
C ILE A 72 -12.14 -0.09 -0.24
N GLU A 73 -12.62 -1.31 -0.44
CA GLU A 73 -11.86 -2.51 -0.08
C GLU A 73 -10.53 -2.58 -0.87
N PRO A 74 -9.41 -2.95 -0.22
CA PRO A 74 -8.12 -3.11 -0.90
C PRO A 74 -8.17 -4.16 -2.02
N ASN A 75 -7.34 -3.97 -3.03
CA ASN A 75 -7.00 -5.05 -3.96
C ASN A 75 -6.04 -6.01 -3.28
N PHE A 76 -6.41 -7.30 -3.25
CA PHE A 76 -5.60 -8.34 -2.66
C PHE A 76 -4.83 -9.14 -3.72
N TYR A 77 -3.58 -9.44 -3.40
CA TYR A 77 -2.65 -10.25 -4.18
C TYR A 77 -2.37 -11.54 -3.42
N ASP A 78 -2.35 -12.67 -4.13
CA ASP A 78 -2.09 -13.99 -3.53
C ASP A 78 -0.57 -14.30 -3.45
N ASP A 79 0.28 -13.44 -3.99
CA ASP A 79 1.73 -13.65 -4.08
C ASP A 79 2.49 -12.33 -3.85
N LEU A 80 3.53 -12.39 -3.01
CA LEU A 80 4.35 -11.24 -2.66
C LEU A 80 5.04 -10.63 -3.89
N ASN A 81 5.58 -11.44 -4.81
CA ASN A 81 6.29 -10.91 -5.97
C ASN A 81 5.35 -10.11 -6.89
N ILE A 82 4.06 -10.48 -6.94
CA ILE A 82 3.05 -9.70 -7.67
C ILE A 82 2.82 -8.36 -6.98
N ALA A 83 2.65 -8.35 -5.64
CA ALA A 83 2.48 -7.13 -4.87
C ALA A 83 3.71 -6.20 -4.99
N GLU A 84 4.93 -6.74 -4.90
CA GLU A 84 6.19 -6.00 -5.08
C GLU A 84 6.29 -5.37 -6.45
N LYS A 85 6.05 -6.17 -7.49
CA LYS A 85 6.08 -5.67 -8.86
C LYS A 85 5.06 -4.55 -9.05
N THR A 86 3.83 -4.72 -8.57
CA THR A 86 2.79 -3.69 -8.69
C THR A 86 3.13 -2.43 -7.91
N ALA A 87 3.67 -2.53 -6.69
CA ALA A 87 4.10 -1.37 -5.91
C ALA A 87 5.23 -0.59 -6.61
N CYS A 88 6.22 -1.29 -7.17
CA CYS A 88 7.28 -0.65 -7.93
C CYS A 88 6.77 0.00 -9.23
N GLU A 89 5.80 -0.61 -9.92
CA GLU A 89 5.13 0.00 -11.09
C GLU A 89 4.41 1.29 -10.70
N VAL A 90 3.62 1.27 -9.62
CA VAL A 90 2.94 2.45 -9.07
C VAL A 90 3.93 3.56 -8.71
N ALA A 91 5.00 3.23 -7.98
CA ALA A 91 6.01 4.21 -7.58
C ALA A 91 6.73 4.81 -8.79
N ALA A 92 7.09 3.99 -9.78
CA ALA A 92 7.73 4.43 -11.02
C ALA A 92 6.82 5.37 -11.82
N GLU A 93 5.54 5.04 -11.95
CA GLU A 93 4.56 5.87 -12.64
C GLU A 93 4.32 7.20 -11.91
N HIS A 94 4.15 7.17 -10.59
CA HIS A 94 3.90 8.35 -9.77
C HIS A 94 5.07 9.34 -9.80
N LEU A 95 6.29 8.83 -9.64
CA LEU A 95 7.52 9.64 -9.63
C LEU A 95 8.09 9.87 -11.04
N LYS A 96 7.56 9.22 -12.08
CA LYS A 96 8.09 9.25 -13.46
C LYS A 96 9.54 8.76 -13.54
N LEU A 97 9.86 7.72 -12.77
CA LEU A 97 11.14 7.02 -12.75
C LEU A 97 11.08 5.75 -13.61
N ASN A 98 12.24 5.14 -13.89
CA ASN A 98 12.23 3.82 -14.50
C ASN A 98 11.95 2.76 -13.42
N PHE A 99 11.09 1.80 -13.74
CA PHE A 99 10.81 0.64 -12.88
C PHE A 99 12.10 -0.06 -12.39
N HIS A 100 13.11 -0.18 -13.27
CA HIS A 100 14.39 -0.82 -12.93
C HIS A 100 15.24 -0.04 -11.92
N ASP A 101 14.96 1.25 -11.71
CA ASP A 101 15.64 2.06 -10.69
C ASP A 101 15.03 1.86 -9.30
N ILE A 102 13.85 1.22 -9.23
CA ILE A 102 13.07 1.00 -7.99
C ILE A 102 13.03 -0.48 -7.61
N TYR A 103 12.85 -1.38 -8.58
CA TYR A 103 12.66 -2.81 -8.29
C TYR A 103 13.99 -3.57 -8.13
N PRO A 104 14.18 -4.41 -7.09
CA PRO A 104 13.30 -4.68 -5.94
C PRO A 104 13.84 -4.02 -4.66
N TYR A 105 13.50 -2.76 -4.40
CA TYR A 105 13.89 -2.06 -3.18
C TYR A 105 12.76 -2.14 -2.14
N PHE A 106 12.93 -2.96 -1.11
CA PHE A 106 11.98 -3.07 0.01
C PHE A 106 12.74 -3.19 1.34
N GLU A 107 12.19 -2.60 2.39
CA GLU A 107 12.74 -2.66 3.75
C GLU A 107 11.71 -3.25 4.73
N GLU A 108 12.17 -4.14 5.61
CA GLU A 108 11.38 -4.64 6.76
C GLU A 108 11.45 -3.61 7.91
N GLU A 109 10.33 -3.39 8.60
CA GLU A 109 10.26 -2.61 9.86
C GLU A 109 10.47 -3.45 11.13
#